data_AF-A3YWA7-F1
#
_entry.id   AF-A3YWA7-F1
#
_cell.length_a   1.000
_cell.length_b   1.000
_cell.length_c   1.000
_cell.angle_alpha   90.00
_cell.angle_beta   90.00
_cell.angle_gamma   90.00
#
_symmetry.space_group_name_H-M   'P 1'
#
loop_
_entity.id
_entity.type
_entity.pdbx_description
1 polymer ?
#
loop_
_entity_poly.entity_id
_entity_poly.type
_entity_poly.pdbx_seq_one_letter_code
_entity_poly.pdbx_strand_id
1 'polypeptide(L)'
;MVPVIELHAHEKHARHGLMTVGRVLTMAIGDGMVIGAPRHPTLKPSALPTHSPAPSMTRFRFLIPFGSAVLLGGVALPGAVMAQSLYTITTTCSLKGAAPVPCTVEAVDVGESTEYRHKIGATKVTYRVFDDPYVRIEGLNPATGAWTPARNASIRFNTNQLCFNDRAFCVVNPNYLNSVREEAGRTYAGRDLVGLSFGTNGRVDIVCFDEGCRRLREAIEQ
;
A
#
# COMPACT_ATOMS: atom_id res chain seq x y z
N MET A 1 28.04 -20.04 -4.65
CA MET A 1 26.69 -20.46 -5.09
C MET A 1 25.72 -20.14 -3.98
N VAL A 2 24.82 -19.18 -4.23
CA VAL A 2 23.77 -18.71 -3.31
C VAL A 2 22.54 -19.58 -3.57
N PRO A 3 21.81 -20.09 -2.56
CA PRO A 3 20.55 -20.77 -2.81
C PRO A 3 19.47 -19.73 -3.14
N VAL A 4 18.84 -19.90 -4.30
CA VAL A 4 17.59 -19.24 -4.67
C VAL A 4 16.49 -19.90 -3.84
N ILE A 5 15.82 -19.13 -2.97
CA ILE A 5 14.61 -19.57 -2.28
C ILE A 5 13.44 -19.09 -3.13
N GLU A 6 12.82 -20.03 -3.85
CA GLU A 6 11.65 -19.83 -4.69
C GLU A 6 10.39 -19.82 -3.80
N LEU A 7 9.87 -18.63 -3.49
CA LEU A 7 8.60 -18.46 -2.79
C LEU A 7 7.45 -18.66 -3.78
N HIS A 8 6.75 -19.78 -3.64
CA HIS A 8 5.47 -20.00 -4.29
C HIS A 8 4.43 -19.01 -3.77
N ALA A 9 4.03 -18.05 -4.61
CA ALA A 9 2.88 -17.20 -4.36
C ALA A 9 1.61 -18.03 -4.54
N HIS A 10 0.89 -18.26 -3.44
CA HIS A 10 -0.41 -18.91 -3.47
C HIS A 10 -1.44 -17.92 -3.99
N GLU A 11 -1.90 -18.15 -5.22
CA GLU A 11 -3.01 -17.47 -5.86
C GLU A 11 -4.27 -17.63 -5.00
N LYS A 12 -4.86 -16.52 -4.56
CA LYS A 12 -6.23 -16.46 -4.06
C LYS A 12 -6.98 -15.28 -4.67
N HIS A 13 -7.83 -15.64 -5.62
CA HIS A 13 -8.89 -14.86 -6.20
C HIS A 13 -9.81 -14.20 -5.16
N ALA A 14 -10.09 -12.92 -5.43
CA ALA A 14 -11.41 -12.30 -5.53
C ALA A 14 -12.33 -12.20 -4.29
N ARG A 15 -12.92 -10.99 -4.19
CA ARG A 15 -13.94 -10.48 -3.26
C ARG A 15 -13.36 -10.03 -1.93
N HIS A 16 -13.19 -8.72 -1.75
CA HIS A 16 -13.39 -7.96 -0.49
C HIS A 16 -12.81 -6.54 -0.67
N GLY A 17 -13.47 -5.68 -1.46
CA GLY A 17 -13.09 -4.26 -1.67
C GLY A 17 -13.20 -3.35 -0.43
N LEU A 18 -13.25 -3.92 0.77
CA LEU A 18 -13.28 -3.20 2.04
C LEU A 18 -12.23 -3.74 3.04
N MET A 19 -11.55 -4.86 2.75
CA MET A 19 -10.66 -5.55 3.70
C MET A 19 -9.17 -5.31 3.46
N THR A 20 -8.77 -4.47 2.50
CA THR A 20 -7.36 -4.43 2.04
C THR A 20 -6.58 -3.21 2.51
N VAL A 21 -7.27 -2.15 2.95
CA VAL A 21 -6.65 -0.83 3.11
C VAL A 21 -5.74 -0.73 4.35
N GLY A 22 -5.99 -1.50 5.39
CA GLY A 22 -5.17 -1.48 6.61
C GLY A 22 -3.99 -2.46 6.60
N ARG A 23 -3.90 -3.42 5.67
CA ARG A 23 -2.83 -4.46 5.60
C ARG A 23 -1.47 -3.84 5.31
N VAL A 24 -1.55 -2.64 4.79
CA VAL A 24 -0.63 -1.93 3.94
C VAL A 24 0.36 -1.15 4.80
N LEU A 25 -0.11 -0.56 5.91
CA LEU A 25 0.79 0.11 6.85
C LEU A 25 1.58 -0.90 7.72
N THR A 26 1.06 -2.11 7.93
CA THR A 26 1.80 -3.20 8.58
C THR A 26 2.91 -3.75 7.68
N MET A 27 2.67 -3.87 6.38
CA MET A 27 3.68 -4.33 5.40
C MET A 27 4.77 -3.30 5.10
N ALA A 28 4.51 -1.99 5.27
CA ALA A 28 5.58 -1.00 5.25
C ALA A 28 6.61 -1.18 6.39
N ILE A 29 6.27 -1.97 7.41
CA ILE A 29 7.06 -2.13 8.65
C ILE A 29 7.66 -3.54 8.79
N GLY A 30 7.06 -4.60 8.23
CA GLY A 30 7.67 -5.94 8.12
C GLY A 30 8.06 -6.22 6.67
N ASP A 31 9.32 -6.37 6.26
CA ASP A 31 10.36 -7.27 6.79
C ASP A 31 11.80 -6.72 6.59
N GLY A 32 12.07 -5.44 6.91
CA GLY A 32 13.45 -4.96 6.66
C GLY A 32 13.90 -3.59 7.14
N MET A 33 13.09 -2.81 7.87
CA MET A 33 13.53 -1.48 8.31
C MET A 33 14.07 -1.51 9.75
N VAL A 34 15.27 -2.07 9.89
CA VAL A 34 16.06 -2.03 11.14
C VAL A 34 16.76 -0.67 11.23
N ILE A 35 16.31 0.19 12.15
CA ILE A 35 17.10 1.34 12.61
C ILE A 35 18.26 0.76 13.44
N GLY A 36 19.49 1.04 13.02
CA GLY A 36 20.68 0.31 13.44
C GLY A 36 21.11 0.44 14.90
N ALA A 37 21.71 -0.65 15.39
CA ALA A 37 22.69 -0.68 16.49
C ALA A 37 23.73 -1.80 16.21
N PRO A 38 25.02 -1.66 16.59
CA PRO A 38 26.09 -2.52 16.10
C PRO A 38 26.53 -3.65 17.07
N ARG A 39 27.15 -4.68 16.46
CA ARG A 39 28.18 -5.65 16.96
C ARG A 39 27.77 -7.13 17.18
N HIS A 40 28.22 -7.93 16.20
CA HIS A 40 29.12 -9.11 16.31
C HIS A 40 28.62 -10.47 16.88
N PRO A 41 29.31 -11.60 16.57
CA PRO A 41 28.69 -12.78 16.00
C PRO A 41 28.84 -14.05 16.86
N THR A 42 28.22 -15.13 16.40
CA THR A 42 28.58 -16.57 16.51
C THR A 42 27.43 -17.44 17.02
N LEU A 43 27.00 -18.41 16.20
CA LEU A 43 27.25 -19.84 16.43
C LEU A 43 26.53 -20.69 15.35
N LYS A 44 27.29 -21.59 14.73
CA LYS A 44 26.92 -22.76 13.90
C LYS A 44 27.28 -24.00 14.76
N PRO A 45 27.12 -25.29 14.33
CA PRO A 45 26.13 -26.02 13.51
C PRO A 45 25.55 -27.25 14.28
N SER A 46 24.56 -27.96 13.71
CA SER A 46 24.37 -29.45 13.75
C SER A 46 23.02 -29.79 13.10
N ALA A 47 22.74 -30.91 12.43
CA ALA A 47 23.47 -32.01 11.82
C ALA A 47 22.45 -32.75 10.90
N LEU A 48 22.97 -33.53 9.94
CA LEU A 48 22.25 -34.39 8.96
C LEU A 48 21.50 -35.57 9.60
N PRO A 49 20.51 -36.20 8.91
CA PRO A 49 20.78 -37.42 8.11
C PRO A 49 20.00 -37.45 6.77
N THR A 50 20.56 -37.87 5.62
CA THR A 50 20.87 -39.23 5.09
C THR A 50 19.64 -40.14 4.83
N HIS A 51 19.16 -40.23 3.59
CA HIS A 51 19.05 -41.48 2.78
C HIS A 51 18.38 -41.28 1.39
N SER A 52 19.04 -41.80 0.34
CA SER A 52 18.56 -42.11 -1.03
C SER A 52 17.64 -43.37 -1.04
N PRO A 53 17.17 -43.95 -2.18
CA PRO A 53 17.25 -43.56 -3.61
C PRO A 53 15.92 -43.66 -4.40
N ALA A 54 15.95 -43.16 -5.65
CA ALA A 54 14.98 -43.46 -6.72
C ALA A 54 15.06 -44.95 -7.15
N PRO A 55 14.01 -45.52 -7.78
CA PRO A 55 13.93 -45.45 -9.25
C PRO A 55 12.49 -45.45 -9.79
N SER A 56 12.33 -45.10 -11.08
CA SER A 56 11.73 -45.99 -12.09
C SER A 56 11.06 -45.22 -13.23
N MET A 57 11.32 -45.71 -14.43
CA MET A 57 10.83 -45.29 -15.73
C MET A 57 9.29 -45.24 -15.78
N THR A 58 8.73 -44.44 -16.69
CA THR A 58 7.96 -44.98 -17.83
C THR A 58 7.73 -43.87 -18.86
N ARG A 59 8.22 -44.13 -20.08
CA ARG A 59 7.93 -43.38 -21.30
C ARG A 59 6.47 -43.60 -21.69
N PHE A 60 5.74 -42.54 -21.98
CA PHE A 60 4.60 -42.63 -22.90
C PHE A 60 4.76 -41.59 -24.00
N ARG A 61 5.12 -42.10 -25.19
CA ARG A 61 4.97 -41.40 -26.46
C ARG A 61 3.48 -41.43 -26.81
N PHE A 62 2.85 -40.27 -26.95
CA PHE A 62 1.62 -40.14 -27.70
C PHE A 62 1.87 -39.20 -28.88
N LEU A 63 1.89 -39.78 -30.08
CA LEU A 63 1.78 -39.07 -31.34
C LEU A 63 0.29 -38.80 -31.58
N ILE A 64 -0.12 -37.54 -31.61
CA ILE A 64 -1.45 -37.13 -32.07
C ILE A 64 -1.26 -36.30 -33.35
N PRO A 65 -1.93 -36.67 -34.46
CA PRO A 65 -1.71 -36.08 -35.77
C PRO A 65 -2.18 -34.63 -35.87
N PHE A 66 -1.44 -33.86 -36.67
CA PHE A 66 -1.73 -32.50 -37.12
C PHE A 66 -3.09 -32.43 -37.81
N GLY A 67 -4.07 -31.82 -37.15
CA GLY A 67 -5.32 -31.35 -37.74
C GLY A 67 -5.38 -29.82 -37.61
N SER A 68 -5.32 -29.13 -38.74
CA SER A 68 -5.36 -27.68 -38.86
C SER A 68 -6.65 -27.09 -38.29
N ALA A 69 -6.52 -26.15 -37.34
CA ALA A 69 -7.59 -25.24 -36.96
C ALA A 69 -7.03 -23.81 -36.96
N VAL A 70 -7.55 -22.99 -37.89
CA VAL A 70 -7.33 -21.55 -37.96
C VAL A 70 -7.93 -20.93 -36.71
N LEU A 71 -7.10 -20.56 -35.74
CA LEU A 71 -7.52 -19.77 -34.59
C LEU A 71 -7.55 -18.29 -35.00
N LEU A 72 -8.76 -17.79 -35.21
CA LEU A 72 -9.06 -16.36 -35.14
C LEU A 72 -8.56 -15.83 -33.78
N GLY A 73 -7.46 -15.10 -33.80
CA GLY A 73 -6.95 -14.38 -32.63
C GLY A 73 -7.94 -13.29 -32.24
N GLY A 74 -8.86 -13.63 -31.33
CA GLY A 74 -9.77 -12.68 -30.71
C GLY A 74 -8.96 -11.60 -29.99
N VAL A 75 -9.15 -10.35 -30.40
CA VAL A 75 -8.67 -9.18 -29.67
C VAL A 75 -9.44 -9.15 -28.35
N ALA A 76 -8.80 -9.60 -27.27
CA ALA A 76 -9.31 -9.38 -25.93
C ALA A 76 -9.31 -7.86 -25.68
N LEU A 77 -10.47 -7.23 -25.82
CA LEU A 77 -10.66 -5.85 -25.39
C LEU A 77 -10.38 -5.80 -23.87
N PRO A 78 -9.47 -4.92 -23.40
CA PRO A 78 -9.24 -4.78 -21.97
C PRO A 78 -10.56 -4.41 -21.31
N GLY A 79 -10.98 -5.22 -20.34
CA GLY A 79 -12.23 -5.02 -19.61
C GLY A 79 -12.28 -3.62 -18.99
N ALA A 80 -13.39 -2.93 -19.18
CA ALA A 80 -13.60 -1.63 -18.55
C ALA A 80 -13.52 -1.80 -17.03
N VAL A 81 -12.57 -1.09 -16.39
CA VAL A 81 -12.48 -1.02 -14.93
C VAL A 81 -13.69 -0.24 -14.45
N MET A 82 -14.64 -0.94 -13.84
CA MET A 82 -15.85 -0.33 -13.28
C MET A 82 -15.50 0.27 -11.92
N ALA A 83 -15.61 1.59 -11.82
CA ALA A 83 -15.41 2.31 -10.57
C ALA A 83 -16.61 2.05 -9.63
N GLN A 84 -16.36 1.60 -8.39
CA GLN A 84 -17.40 1.30 -7.41
C GLN A 84 -17.29 2.23 -6.19
N SER A 85 -18.35 2.97 -5.87
CA SER A 85 -18.37 3.80 -4.64
C SER A 85 -18.39 2.90 -3.40
N LEU A 86 -17.41 3.07 -2.51
CA LEU A 86 -17.27 2.34 -1.25
C LEU A 86 -18.02 3.04 -0.12
N TYR A 87 -17.81 4.36 0.01
CA TYR A 87 -18.56 5.20 0.95
C TYR A 87 -18.46 6.68 0.58
N THR A 88 -19.41 7.47 1.09
CA THR A 88 -19.35 8.94 1.10
C THR A 88 -19.50 9.45 2.53
N ILE A 89 -18.66 10.41 2.94
CA ILE A 89 -18.77 11.09 4.23
C ILE A 89 -18.72 12.60 4.08
N THR A 90 -19.47 13.30 4.92
CA THR A 90 -19.30 14.74 5.16
C THR A 90 -18.37 14.93 6.34
N THR A 91 -17.32 15.73 6.16
CA THR A 91 -16.24 15.88 7.14
C THR A 91 -15.58 17.26 7.00
N THR A 92 -14.39 17.43 7.59
CA THR A 92 -13.57 18.63 7.45
C THR A 92 -12.27 18.35 6.71
N CYS A 93 -11.87 19.32 5.88
CA CYS A 93 -10.63 19.32 5.13
C CYS A 93 -9.89 20.65 5.37
N SER A 94 -8.56 20.63 5.27
CA SER A 94 -7.73 21.83 5.28
C SER A 94 -6.81 21.83 4.06
N LEU A 95 -6.60 23.01 3.49
CA LEU A 95 -5.71 23.25 2.35
C LEU A 95 -4.59 24.19 2.78
N LYS A 96 -3.34 23.84 2.46
CA LYS A 96 -2.14 24.65 2.71
C LYS A 96 -2.04 25.16 4.16
N GLY A 97 -2.40 24.30 5.12
CA GLY A 97 -2.39 24.64 6.55
C GLY A 97 -3.46 25.65 7.00
N ALA A 98 -4.42 26.02 6.15
CA ALA A 98 -5.53 26.91 6.51
C ALA A 98 -6.47 26.29 7.56
N ALA A 99 -7.38 27.10 8.12
CA ALA A 99 -8.42 26.61 9.01
C ALA A 99 -9.25 25.49 8.33
N PRO A 100 -9.62 24.42 9.06
CA PRO A 100 -10.48 23.37 8.51
C PRO A 100 -11.84 23.92 8.06
N VAL A 101 -12.29 23.45 6.90
CA VAL A 101 -13.59 23.80 6.31
C VAL A 101 -14.38 22.53 5.98
N PRO A 102 -15.72 22.61 5.89
CA PRO A 102 -16.54 21.47 5.47
C PRO A 102 -16.13 20.94 4.09
N CYS A 103 -16.08 19.61 3.96
CA CYS A 103 -15.84 18.92 2.70
C CYS A 103 -16.60 17.59 2.64
N THR A 104 -16.74 17.06 1.43
CA THR A 104 -17.26 15.70 1.20
C THR A 104 -16.13 14.82 0.69
N VAL A 105 -16.06 13.58 1.16
CA VAL A 105 -15.10 12.58 0.69
C VAL A 105 -15.90 11.41 0.13
N GLU A 106 -15.63 11.07 -1.12
CA GLU A 106 -16.09 9.85 -1.75
C GLU A 106 -14.89 8.91 -1.93
N ALA A 107 -14.96 7.72 -1.33
CA ALA A 107 -14.00 6.65 -1.57
C ALA A 107 -14.55 5.75 -2.68
N VAL A 108 -13.76 5.53 -3.73
CA VAL A 108 -14.14 4.78 -4.92
C VAL A 108 -13.08 3.73 -5.21
N ASP A 109 -13.48 2.48 -5.29
CA ASP A 109 -12.63 1.40 -5.77
C ASP A 109 -12.47 1.50 -7.29
N VAL A 110 -11.22 1.57 -7.75
CA VAL A 110 -10.85 1.73 -9.17
C VAL A 110 -9.70 0.77 -9.48
N GLY A 111 -10.06 -0.49 -9.74
CA GLY A 111 -9.13 -1.53 -10.15
C GLY A 111 -8.14 -1.90 -9.06
N GLU A 112 -6.91 -1.42 -9.17
CA GLU A 112 -5.81 -1.71 -8.23
C GLU A 112 -5.63 -0.62 -7.16
N SER A 113 -6.50 0.38 -7.13
CA SER A 113 -6.40 1.51 -6.21
C SER A 113 -7.75 1.94 -5.67
N THR A 114 -7.74 2.51 -4.47
CA THR A 114 -8.89 3.27 -3.96
C THR A 114 -8.64 4.75 -4.18
N GLU A 115 -9.52 5.41 -4.94
CA GLU A 115 -9.54 6.86 -5.11
C GLU A 115 -10.36 7.53 -4.00
N TYR A 116 -9.77 8.51 -3.34
CA TYR A 116 -10.42 9.39 -2.37
C TYR A 116 -10.63 10.75 -3.03
N ARG A 117 -11.87 11.01 -3.44
CA ARG A 117 -12.30 12.21 -4.14
C ARG A 117 -12.89 13.18 -3.14
N HIS A 118 -12.19 14.28 -2.91
CA HIS A 118 -12.57 15.29 -1.93
C HIS A 118 -13.19 16.49 -2.66
N LYS A 119 -14.34 16.95 -2.19
CA LYS A 119 -15.01 18.17 -2.66
C LYS A 119 -15.04 19.20 -1.54
N ILE A 120 -14.38 20.33 -1.77
CA ILE A 120 -14.19 21.42 -0.80
C ILE A 120 -14.73 22.70 -1.46
N GLY A 121 -16.03 22.97 -1.25
CA GLY A 121 -16.73 23.96 -2.07
C GLY A 121 -16.67 23.60 -3.56
N ALA A 122 -16.04 24.45 -4.36
CA ALA A 122 -15.81 24.22 -5.80
C ALA A 122 -14.50 23.47 -6.10
N THR A 123 -13.58 23.38 -5.13
CA THR A 123 -12.28 22.73 -5.30
C THR A 123 -12.42 21.22 -5.19
N LYS A 124 -11.78 20.50 -6.11
CA LYS A 124 -11.62 19.05 -6.04
C LYS A 124 -10.18 18.70 -5.72
N VAL A 125 -9.99 17.78 -4.79
CA VAL A 125 -8.69 17.19 -4.47
C VAL A 125 -8.86 15.68 -4.50
N THR A 126 -8.07 15.00 -5.31
CA THR A 126 -8.15 13.55 -5.43
C THR A 126 -6.80 12.95 -5.06
N TYR A 127 -6.85 11.97 -4.17
CA TYR A 127 -5.72 11.08 -3.90
C TYR A 127 -6.12 9.66 -4.26
N ARG A 128 -5.17 8.84 -4.68
CA ARG A 128 -5.36 7.40 -4.80
C ARG A 128 -4.34 6.67 -3.95
N VAL A 129 -4.78 5.57 -3.37
CA VAL A 129 -3.95 4.69 -2.55
C VAL A 129 -3.89 3.33 -3.23
N PHE A 130 -2.66 2.84 -3.42
CA PHE A 130 -2.36 1.49 -3.85
C PHE A 130 -1.89 0.69 -2.64
N ASP A 131 -2.43 -0.51 -2.53
CA ASP A 131 -2.24 -1.38 -1.38
C ASP A 131 -1.40 -2.62 -1.72
N ASP A 132 -1.28 -2.95 -3.01
CA ASP A 132 -0.54 -4.10 -3.54
C ASP A 132 0.38 -3.65 -4.70
N PRO A 133 1.62 -4.14 -4.79
CA PRO A 133 2.33 -5.00 -3.83
C PRO A 133 2.95 -4.24 -2.65
N TYR A 134 2.69 -2.94 -2.53
CA TYR A 134 3.19 -2.07 -1.47
C TYR A 134 2.39 -0.76 -1.45
N VAL A 135 2.44 -0.08 -0.30
CA VAL A 135 1.79 1.23 -0.14
C VAL A 135 2.37 2.24 -1.11
N ARG A 136 1.51 2.83 -1.93
CA ARG A 136 1.85 4.04 -2.69
C ARG A 136 0.67 4.99 -2.66
N ILE A 137 0.95 6.27 -2.42
CA ILE A 137 -0.08 7.32 -2.42
C ILE A 137 0.27 8.34 -3.48
N GLU A 138 -0.71 8.69 -4.31
CA GLU A 138 -0.54 9.66 -5.37
C GLU A 138 -1.65 10.71 -5.33
N GLY A 139 -1.28 11.97 -5.51
CA GLY A 139 -2.22 13.07 -5.70
C GLY A 139 -2.44 13.37 -7.17
N LEU A 140 -3.69 13.62 -7.56
CA LEU A 140 -4.03 14.08 -8.90
C LEU A 140 -3.74 15.58 -9.02
N ASN A 141 -2.94 15.98 -10.00
CA ASN A 141 -2.80 17.37 -10.37
C ASN A 141 -4.03 17.79 -11.21
N PRO A 142 -4.89 18.70 -10.74
CA PRO A 142 -6.11 19.06 -11.46
C PRO A 142 -5.84 19.88 -12.73
N ALA A 143 -4.66 20.50 -12.85
CA ALA A 143 -4.30 21.29 -14.03
C ALA A 143 -3.82 20.41 -15.19
N THR A 144 -3.10 19.33 -14.90
CA THR A 144 -2.51 18.45 -15.92
C THR A 144 -3.21 17.10 -16.05
N GLY A 145 -4.05 16.72 -15.08
CA GLY A 145 -4.62 15.37 -14.98
C GLY A 145 -3.60 14.29 -14.64
N ALA A 146 -2.35 14.66 -14.33
CA ALA A 146 -1.28 13.72 -14.02
C ALA A 146 -1.32 13.30 -12.55
N TRP A 147 -1.01 12.03 -12.29
CA TRP A 147 -0.79 11.51 -10.95
C TRP A 147 0.65 11.72 -10.52
N THR A 148 0.85 12.21 -9.31
CA THR A 148 2.18 12.43 -8.73
C THR A 148 2.28 11.79 -7.35
N PRO A 149 3.38 11.09 -7.02
CA PRO A 149 3.60 10.54 -5.68
C PRO A 149 3.47 11.62 -4.60
N ALA A 150 2.79 11.29 -3.51
CA ALA A 150 2.89 12.06 -2.29
C ALA A 150 4.33 11.97 -1.76
N ARG A 151 4.88 13.07 -1.24
CA ARG A 151 6.22 13.13 -0.65
C ARG A 151 6.23 12.63 0.79
N ASN A 152 5.17 12.90 1.53
CA ASN A 152 4.97 12.41 2.87
C ASN A 152 3.48 12.34 3.22
N ALA A 153 3.19 11.59 4.26
CA ALA A 153 1.88 11.57 4.91
C ALA A 153 2.05 11.55 6.43
N SER A 154 1.05 12.05 7.14
CA SER A 154 0.98 11.91 8.59
C SER A 154 -0.45 11.60 9.02
N ILE A 155 -0.57 10.70 9.98
CA ILE A 155 -1.83 10.28 10.57
C ILE A 155 -1.84 10.73 12.02
N ARG A 156 -2.88 11.47 12.41
CA ARG A 156 -3.21 11.77 13.80
C ARG A 156 -4.46 10.99 14.17
N PHE A 157 -4.23 9.93 14.92
CA PHE A 157 -5.23 8.95 15.29
C PHE A 157 -6.25 9.50 16.30
N ASN A 158 -5.85 10.44 17.17
CA ASN A 158 -6.75 11.08 18.14
C ASN A 158 -7.80 12.00 17.48
N THR A 159 -7.47 12.63 16.35
CA THR A 159 -8.37 13.52 15.61
C THR A 159 -8.88 12.91 14.29
N ASN A 160 -8.55 11.65 14.03
CA ASN A 160 -8.81 10.97 12.76
C ASN A 160 -8.36 11.81 11.54
N GLN A 161 -7.24 12.50 11.66
CA GLN A 161 -6.72 13.37 10.61
C GLN A 161 -5.60 12.69 9.82
N LEU A 162 -5.73 12.69 8.51
CA LEU A 162 -4.68 12.30 7.57
C LEU A 162 -4.23 13.55 6.80
N CYS A 163 -2.93 13.81 6.78
CA CYS A 163 -2.33 14.93 6.06
C CYS A 163 -1.30 14.42 5.06
N PHE A 164 -1.20 15.10 3.92
CA PHE A 164 -0.24 14.81 2.86
C PHE A 164 0.62 16.03 2.56
N ASN A 165 1.86 15.79 2.11
CA ASN A 165 2.78 16.80 1.60
C ASN A 165 2.93 17.99 2.56
N ASP A 166 3.31 17.71 3.81
CA ASP A 166 3.57 18.73 4.85
C ASP A 166 2.35 19.59 5.16
N ARG A 167 1.17 18.97 5.25
CA ARG A 167 -0.13 19.65 5.48
C ARG A 167 -0.58 20.55 4.33
N ALA A 168 -0.04 20.36 3.13
CA ALA A 168 -0.60 20.96 1.93
C ALA A 168 -2.07 20.53 1.72
N PHE A 169 -2.42 19.31 2.15
CA PHE A 169 -3.79 18.86 2.26
C PHE A 169 -3.96 18.00 3.52
N CYS A 170 -5.04 18.24 4.27
CA CYS A 170 -5.45 17.41 5.40
C CYS A 170 -6.93 17.10 5.32
N VAL A 171 -7.33 15.91 5.78
CA VAL A 171 -8.71 15.45 5.84
C VAL A 171 -8.96 14.72 7.14
N VAL A 172 -10.13 14.93 7.74
CA VAL A 172 -10.61 14.07 8.83
C VAL A 172 -11.37 12.90 8.21
N ASN A 173 -10.87 11.68 8.33
CA ASN A 173 -11.51 10.50 7.75
C ASN A 173 -11.54 9.33 8.76
N PRO A 174 -12.57 9.27 9.62
CA PRO A 174 -12.67 8.21 10.61
C PRO A 174 -12.88 6.83 9.98
N ASN A 175 -13.61 6.72 8.87
CA ASN A 175 -13.86 5.43 8.22
C ASN A 175 -12.55 4.78 7.75
N TYR A 176 -11.70 5.57 7.07
CA TYR A 176 -10.38 5.11 6.64
C TYR A 176 -9.49 4.76 7.84
N LEU A 177 -9.37 5.67 8.83
CA LEU A 177 -8.41 5.50 9.91
C LEU A 177 -8.80 4.46 10.96
N ASN A 178 -10.09 4.19 11.13
CA ASN A 178 -10.54 3.07 11.95
C ASN A 178 -10.14 1.74 11.31
N SER A 179 -10.32 1.59 9.99
CA SER A 179 -9.85 0.40 9.26
C SER A 179 -8.33 0.22 9.38
N VAL A 180 -7.55 1.31 9.21
CA VAL A 180 -6.09 1.27 9.41
C VAL A 180 -5.72 0.83 10.83
N ARG A 181 -6.43 1.30 11.86
CA ARG A 181 -6.18 0.89 13.26
C ARG A 181 -6.50 -0.57 13.52
N GLU A 182 -7.67 -1.02 13.06
CA GLU A 182 -8.13 -2.40 13.23
C GLU A 182 -7.12 -3.38 12.63
N GLU A 183 -6.55 -3.05 11.48
CA GLU A 183 -5.66 -3.95 10.77
C GLU A 183 -4.19 -3.86 11.20
N ALA A 184 -3.70 -2.65 11.51
CA ALA A 184 -2.34 -2.49 12.04
C ALA A 184 -2.16 -3.12 13.42
N GLY A 185 -3.25 -3.36 14.15
CA GLY A 185 -3.26 -4.04 15.43
C GLY A 185 -2.28 -3.43 16.42
N ARG A 186 -1.39 -4.27 16.97
CA ARG A 186 -0.44 -3.87 18.03
C ARG A 186 0.58 -2.83 17.58
N THR A 187 0.87 -2.70 16.27
CA THR A 187 1.88 -1.76 15.77
C THR A 187 1.47 -0.32 16.04
N TYR A 188 0.16 -0.01 15.90
CA TYR A 188 -0.39 1.33 16.14
C TYR A 188 -1.21 1.45 17.43
N ALA A 189 -1.31 0.37 18.21
CA ALA A 189 -1.94 0.42 19.51
C ALA A 189 -1.26 1.45 20.41
N GLY A 190 -2.04 2.41 20.92
CA GLY A 190 -1.55 3.50 21.78
C GLY A 190 -0.74 4.59 21.06
N ARG A 191 -0.64 4.56 19.73
CA ARG A 191 0.03 5.60 18.94
C ARG A 191 -0.94 6.72 18.62
N ASP A 192 -0.47 7.96 18.76
CA ASP A 192 -1.24 9.15 18.41
C ASP A 192 -0.85 9.69 17.04
N LEU A 193 0.44 9.61 16.70
CA LEU A 193 0.99 10.15 15.46
C LEU A 193 1.82 9.08 14.73
N VAL A 194 1.53 8.91 13.45
CA VAL A 194 2.38 8.17 12.51
C VAL A 194 2.79 9.13 11.40
N GLY A 195 4.06 9.13 11.04
CA GLY A 195 4.58 9.85 9.89
C GLY A 195 5.21 8.90 8.89
N LEU A 196 5.00 9.18 7.61
CA LEU A 196 5.51 8.43 6.48
C LEU A 196 6.24 9.40 5.56
N SER A 197 7.47 9.06 5.17
CA SER A 197 8.16 9.71 4.06
C SER A 197 8.18 8.75 2.88
N PHE A 198 7.92 9.26 1.68
CA PHE A 198 7.94 8.45 0.47
C PHE A 198 9.17 8.79 -0.37
N GLY A 199 9.80 7.76 -0.94
CA GLY A 199 10.87 7.89 -1.90
C GLY A 199 10.39 8.36 -3.27
N THR A 200 11.32 8.60 -4.18
CA THR A 200 11.02 9.06 -5.56
C THR A 200 10.23 8.04 -6.38
N ASN A 201 10.26 6.77 -5.99
CA ASN A 201 9.47 5.68 -6.56
C ASN A 201 8.06 5.54 -5.92
N GLY A 202 7.70 6.43 -4.99
CA GLY A 202 6.42 6.44 -4.28
C GLY A 202 6.29 5.38 -3.17
N ARG A 203 7.36 4.63 -2.86
CA ARG A 203 7.39 3.68 -1.73
C ARG A 203 7.67 4.41 -0.43
N VAL A 204 7.25 3.82 0.68
CA VAL A 204 7.59 4.31 2.01
C VAL A 204 9.09 4.11 2.26
N ASP A 205 9.82 5.20 2.45
CA ASP A 205 11.25 5.20 2.78
C ASP A 205 11.47 5.29 4.28
N ILE A 206 10.60 6.01 5.01
CA ILE A 206 10.74 6.24 6.45
C ILE A 206 9.37 6.17 7.12
N VAL A 207 9.31 5.49 8.26
CA VAL A 207 8.19 5.53 9.20
C VAL A 207 8.67 6.08 10.54
N CYS A 208 7.91 6.99 11.12
CA CYS A 208 8.14 7.51 12.47
C CYS A 208 6.86 7.42 13.31
N PHE A 209 7.03 7.41 14.63
CA PHE A 209 5.93 7.35 15.60
C PHE A 209 6.07 8.45 16.64
N ASP A 210 4.95 9.09 16.97
CA ASP A 210 4.80 10.02 18.10
C ASP A 210 5.97 11.02 18.16
N GLU A 211 6.69 11.01 19.27
CA GLU A 211 7.87 11.83 19.55
C GLU A 211 9.03 11.60 18.56
N GLY A 212 9.15 10.39 18.01
CA GLY A 212 10.11 10.07 16.96
C GLY A 212 9.86 10.89 15.70
N CYS A 213 8.60 11.22 15.37
CA CYS A 213 8.29 12.11 14.26
C CYS A 213 8.72 13.56 14.52
N ARG A 214 8.57 14.03 15.76
CA ARG A 214 9.02 15.38 16.14
C ARG A 214 10.54 15.49 15.97
N ARG A 215 11.27 14.53 16.53
CA ARG A 215 12.75 14.51 16.47
C ARG A 215 13.28 14.34 15.05
N LEU A 216 12.63 13.50 14.25
CA LEU A 216 13.02 13.32 12.85
C LEU A 216 12.88 14.63 12.06
N ARG A 217 11.78 15.36 12.27
CA ARG A 217 11.58 16.67 11.63
C ARG A 217 12.65 17.67 12.04
N GLU A 218 12.93 17.78 13.33
CA GLU A 218 13.97 18.67 13.86
C GLU A 218 15.37 18.36 13.31
N ALA A 219 15.66 17.10 13.01
CA ALA A 219 16.94 16.69 12.44
C ALA A 219 17.07 16.97 10.93
N ILE A 220 15.95 17.13 10.20
CA ILE A 220 15.93 17.38 8.76
C ILE A 220 15.83 18.89 8.45
N GLU A 221 15.25 19.68 9.35
CA GLU A 221 15.12 21.14 9.21
C GLU A 221 16.37 21.94 9.66
N GLN A 222 17.40 21.26 10.19
CA GLN A 222 18.72 21.83 10.54
C GLN A 222 19.70 21.74 9.37
#